data_AF-A0A4S0UPY6-F1
#
_entry.id   AF-A0A4S0UPY6-F1
#
_cell.length_a   1.000
_cell.length_b   1.000
_cell.length_c   1.000
_cell.angle_alpha   90.00
_cell.angle_beta   90.00
_cell.angle_gamma   90.00
#
_symmetry.space_group_name_H-M   'P 1'
#
loop_
_entity.id
_entity.type
_entity.pdbx_description
1 polymer ?
#
loop_
_entity_poly.entity_id
_entity_poly.type
_entity_poly.pdbx_seq_one_letter_code
_entity_poly.pdbx_strand_id
1 'polypeptide(L)'
;APPGGAFTYAPGRGGIDAERMLQGFSGILQVDGYAGYNRLIAPDRIGSDIRLAYCWAHARRKLVEITRNGTAPIAEDGVKRIGELYRIEAELRGLDPEARLAGRKERS
;
A
#
# COMPACT_ATOMS: atom_id res chain seq x y z
N ALA A 1 -3.44 -13.50 19.83
CA ALA A 1 -3.70 -12.15 20.37
C ALA A 1 -4.45 -11.34 19.31
N PRO A 2 -5.37 -10.44 19.68
CA PRO A 2 -5.95 -9.50 18.72
C PRO A 2 -4.86 -8.58 18.13
N PRO A 3 -5.04 -8.03 16.93
CA PRO A 3 -4.10 -7.08 16.37
C PRO A 3 -4.00 -5.84 17.27
N GLY A 4 -2.77 -5.45 17.61
CA GLY A 4 -2.50 -4.22 18.36
C GLY A 4 -2.61 -2.99 17.45
N GLY A 5 -3.14 -1.88 18.01
CA GLY A 5 -3.13 -0.58 17.36
C GLY A 5 -2.17 0.37 18.09
N ALA A 6 -1.36 1.10 17.34
CA ALA A 6 -0.52 2.17 17.86
C ALA A 6 -0.77 3.43 17.03
N PHE A 7 -0.76 4.59 17.69
CA PHE A 7 -0.83 5.89 17.04
C PHE A 7 0.38 6.70 17.47
N THR A 8 1.11 7.21 16.48
CA THR A 8 2.26 8.09 16.70
C THR A 8 1.97 9.43 16.02
N TYR A 9 2.17 10.51 16.75
CA TYR A 9 2.00 11.87 16.26
C TYR A 9 3.36 12.52 15.99
N ALA A 10 3.44 13.27 14.89
CA ALA A 10 4.50 14.23 14.65
C ALA A 10 3.88 15.58 14.22
N PRO A 11 4.49 16.72 14.61
CA PRO A 11 4.01 18.04 14.19
C PRO A 11 4.21 18.30 12.70
N GLY A 12 5.17 17.60 12.08
CA GLY A 12 5.48 17.66 10.68
C GLY A 12 4.95 16.47 9.89
N ARG A 13 5.03 16.60 8.57
CA ARG A 13 4.80 15.50 7.62
C ARG A 13 6.12 15.06 6.96
N GLY A 14 7.28 15.46 7.47
CA GLY A 14 8.56 15.19 6.82
C GLY A 14 8.88 13.69 6.82
N GLY A 15 9.62 13.20 5.83
CA GLY A 15 10.07 11.81 5.84
C GLY A 15 10.94 11.46 7.06
N ILE A 16 11.58 12.47 7.68
CA ILE A 16 12.34 12.31 8.93
C ILE A 16 11.46 11.80 10.08
N ASP A 17 10.19 12.20 10.11
CA ASP A 17 9.26 11.76 11.13
C ASP A 17 8.91 10.27 10.92
N ALA A 18 8.72 9.85 9.66
CA ALA A 18 8.50 8.45 9.32
C ALA A 18 9.71 7.57 9.70
N GLU A 19 10.95 8.03 9.47
CA GLU A 19 12.17 7.32 9.89
C GLU A 19 12.24 7.12 11.40
N ARG A 20 11.94 8.17 12.17
CA ARG A 20 11.94 8.09 13.64
C ARG A 20 10.87 7.14 14.16
N MET A 21 9.66 7.20 13.60
CA MET A 21 8.56 6.32 14.00
C MET A 21 8.84 4.84 13.72
N LEU A 22 9.59 4.54 12.67
CA LEU A 22 9.86 3.18 12.19
C LEU A 22 11.30 2.74 12.50
N GLN A 23 11.97 3.40 13.44
CA GLN A 23 13.32 3.03 13.84
C GLN A 23 13.36 1.57 14.31
N GLY A 24 14.27 0.79 13.71
CA GLY A 24 14.43 -0.64 14.01
C GLY A 24 13.40 -1.57 13.34
N PHE A 25 12.40 -1.03 12.63
CA PHE A 25 11.49 -1.86 11.83
C PHE A 25 12.19 -2.38 10.57
N SER A 26 11.94 -3.63 10.22
CA SER A 26 12.38 -4.26 8.97
C SER A 26 11.25 -5.08 8.35
N GLY A 27 11.26 -5.18 7.02
CA GLY A 27 10.28 -5.97 6.26
C GLY A 27 9.32 -5.12 5.43
N ILE A 28 8.10 -5.65 5.22
CA ILE A 28 7.11 -5.02 4.33
C ILE A 28 6.27 -4.02 5.11
N LEU A 29 6.29 -2.76 4.68
CA LEU A 29 5.48 -1.68 5.23
C LEU A 29 4.37 -1.30 4.24
N GLN A 30 3.11 -1.50 4.61
CA GLN A 30 2.00 -1.02 3.80
C GLN A 30 1.81 0.50 4.01
N VAL A 31 1.80 1.27 2.91
CA VAL A 31 1.70 2.74 2.94
C VAL A 31 0.58 3.25 2.03
N ASP A 32 0.07 4.44 2.31
CA ASP A 32 -0.97 5.11 1.52
C ASP A 32 -0.47 5.77 0.22
N GLY A 33 0.86 5.75 0.00
CA GLY A 33 1.50 6.44 -1.13
C GLY A 33 1.96 7.86 -0.82
N TYR A 34 1.95 8.27 0.45
CA TYR A 34 2.53 9.55 0.83
C TYR A 34 4.05 9.58 0.59
N ALA A 35 4.52 10.59 -0.15
CA ALA A 35 5.91 10.73 -0.56
C ALA A 35 6.93 10.81 0.61
N GLY A 36 6.49 11.18 1.82
CA GLY A 36 7.35 11.15 3.00
C GLY A 36 7.95 9.78 3.28
N TYR A 37 7.24 8.70 2.93
CA TYR A 37 7.74 7.33 3.09
C TYR A 37 8.87 6.97 2.13
N ASN A 38 9.06 7.70 1.02
CA ASN A 38 10.15 7.42 0.07
C ASN A 38 11.52 7.53 0.73
N ARG A 39 11.65 8.35 1.79
CA ARG A 39 12.87 8.46 2.58
C ARG A 39 13.27 7.11 3.22
N LEU A 40 12.29 6.28 3.57
CA LEU A 40 12.50 4.92 4.11
C LEU A 40 13.08 3.94 3.09
N ILE A 41 13.15 4.30 1.81
CA ILE A 41 13.76 3.46 0.77
C ILE A 41 14.83 4.23 -0.01
N ALA A 42 15.30 5.36 0.53
CA ALA A 42 16.35 6.14 -0.09
C ALA A 42 17.65 5.31 -0.13
N PRO A 43 18.39 5.31 -1.25
CA PRO A 43 19.60 4.48 -1.41
C PRO A 43 20.69 4.75 -0.37
N ASP A 44 20.74 5.97 0.16
CA ASP A 44 21.71 6.45 1.13
C ASP A 44 21.23 6.34 2.59
N ARG A 45 20.00 5.84 2.83
CA ARG A 45 19.46 5.69 4.17
C ARG A 45 20.21 4.61 4.95
N ILE A 46 20.73 4.99 6.11
CA ILE A 46 21.29 4.05 7.09
C ILE A 46 20.16 3.52 7.97
N GLY A 47 19.82 2.23 7.84
CA GLY A 47 18.77 1.58 8.62
C GLY A 47 18.45 0.18 8.12
N SER A 48 17.55 -0.52 8.82
CA SER A 48 17.11 -1.86 8.44
C SER A 48 16.32 -1.85 7.12
N ASP A 49 16.41 -2.93 6.33
CA ASP A 49 15.74 -3.01 5.03
C ASP A 49 14.21 -2.92 5.15
N ILE A 50 13.61 -2.01 4.39
CA ILE A 50 12.16 -1.80 4.33
C ILE A 50 11.71 -1.87 2.88
N ARG A 51 10.67 -2.64 2.61
CA ARG A 51 9.97 -2.67 1.32
C ARG A 51 8.61 -2.03 1.46
N LEU A 52 8.33 -1.00 0.67
CA LEU A 52 7.02 -0.37 0.66
C LEU A 52 6.02 -1.20 -0.17
N ALA A 53 4.87 -1.48 0.42
CA ALA A 53 3.69 -2.01 -0.27
C ALA A 53 2.63 -0.91 -0.37
N TYR A 54 2.38 -0.40 -1.57
CA TYR A 54 1.44 0.69 -1.76
C TYR A 54 -0.02 0.22 -1.69
N CYS A 55 -0.85 0.98 -1.00
CA CYS A 55 -2.23 0.60 -0.72
C CYS A 55 -3.14 0.80 -1.95
N TRP A 56 -3.70 -0.29 -2.48
CA TRP A 56 -4.65 -0.26 -3.59
C TRP A 56 -5.88 0.61 -3.33
N ALA A 57 -6.36 0.69 -2.08
CA ALA A 57 -7.52 1.51 -1.75
C ALA A 57 -7.24 3.01 -1.92
N HIS A 58 -6.02 3.45 -1.59
CA HIS A 58 -5.59 4.84 -1.78
C HIS A 58 -5.37 5.15 -3.27
N ALA A 59 -4.70 4.25 -4.00
CA ALA A 59 -4.54 4.37 -5.44
C ALA A 59 -5.91 4.47 -6.16
N ARG A 60 -6.84 3.55 -5.88
CA ARG A 60 -8.19 3.56 -6.47
C ARG A 60 -8.94 4.85 -6.17
N ARG A 61 -8.86 5.37 -4.93
CA ARG A 61 -9.52 6.63 -4.55
C ARG A 61 -9.05 7.79 -5.42
N LYS A 62 -7.73 7.91 -5.60
CA LYS A 62 -7.13 8.94 -6.45
C LYS A 62 -7.54 8.82 -7.92
N LEU A 63 -7.61 7.60 -8.45
CA LEU A 63 -8.08 7.38 -9.82
C LEU A 63 -9.56 7.77 -9.99
N VAL A 64 -10.43 7.39 -9.03
CA VAL A 64 -11.85 7.80 -9.04
C VAL A 64 -12.02 9.33 -8.92
N GLU A 65 -11.16 10.02 -8.15
CA GLU A 65 -11.16 11.48 -8.11
C GLU A 65 -10.88 12.08 -9.49
N ILE A 66 -9.96 11.50 -10.26
CA ILE A 66 -9.64 11.94 -11.63
C ILE A 66 -10.81 11.71 -12.58
N THR A 67 -11.46 10.53 -12.53
CA THR A 67 -12.59 10.21 -13.44
C THR A 67 -13.82 11.12 -13.22
N ARG A 68 -13.92 11.78 -12.07
CA ARG A 68 -15.02 12.73 -11.79
C ARG A 68 -14.85 14.08 -12.47
N ASN A 69 -13.65 14.41 -12.94
CA ASN A 69 -13.31 15.74 -13.46
C ASN A 69 -13.28 15.82 -14.99
N GLY A 70 -13.72 14.78 -15.70
CA GLY A 70 -13.77 14.71 -17.16
C GLY A 70 -13.38 13.34 -17.70
N THR A 71 -13.26 13.24 -19.03
CA THR A 71 -12.83 12.02 -19.71
C THR A 71 -11.40 11.65 -19.29
N ALA A 72 -11.25 10.52 -18.60
CA ALA A 72 -9.95 10.06 -18.11
C ALA A 72 -9.78 8.55 -18.35
N PRO A 73 -9.57 8.12 -19.61
CA PRO A 73 -9.59 6.70 -19.98
C PRO A 73 -8.57 5.86 -19.19
N ILE A 74 -7.39 6.42 -18.95
CA ILE A 74 -6.33 5.75 -18.17
C ILE A 74 -6.76 5.56 -16.70
N ALA A 75 -7.46 6.54 -16.12
CA ALA A 75 -7.92 6.45 -14.74
C ALA A 75 -9.09 5.46 -14.62
N GLU A 76 -10.01 5.46 -15.59
CA GLU A 76 -11.12 4.51 -15.68
C GLU A 76 -10.59 3.06 -15.79
N ASP A 77 -9.63 2.84 -16.69
CA ASP A 77 -8.96 1.55 -16.84
C ASP A 77 -8.26 1.11 -15.54
N GLY A 78 -7.59 2.05 -14.86
CA GLY A 78 -6.95 1.77 -13.58
C GLY A 78 -7.95 1.36 -12.50
N VAL A 79 -9.09 2.06 -12.39
CA VAL A 79 -10.17 1.69 -11.45
C VAL A 79 -10.71 0.29 -11.78
N LYS A 80 -10.92 -0.02 -13.07
CA LYS A 80 -11.40 -1.33 -13.52
C LYS A 80 -10.42 -2.44 -13.14
N ARG A 81 -9.14 -2.29 -13.45
CA ARG A 81 -8.08 -3.28 -13.12
C ARG A 81 -7.96 -3.52 -11.62
N ILE A 82 -8.02 -2.48 -10.79
CA ILE A 82 -8.03 -2.65 -9.33
C ILE A 82 -9.30 -3.40 -8.89
N GLY A 83 -10.44 -3.16 -9.53
CA GLY A 83 -11.67 -3.92 -9.29
C GLY A 83 -11.54 -5.41 -9.63
N GLU A 84 -10.77 -5.77 -10.65
CA GLU A 84 -10.46 -7.17 -11.00
C GLU A 84 -9.61 -7.83 -9.90
N LEU A 85 -8.58 -7.14 -9.39
CA LEU A 85 -7.79 -7.61 -8.25
C LEU A 85 -8.66 -7.85 -7.00
N TYR A 86 -9.57 -6.93 -6.70
CA TYR A 86 -10.48 -7.09 -5.55
C TYR A 86 -11.43 -8.27 -5.69
N ARG A 87 -11.86 -8.59 -6.93
CA ARG A 87 -12.69 -9.76 -7.20
C ARG A 87 -11.93 -11.06 -6.92
N ILE A 88 -10.68 -11.15 -7.39
CA ILE A 88 -9.78 -12.28 -7.09
C ILE A 88 -9.60 -12.41 -5.57
N GLU A 89 -9.29 -11.33 -4.86
CA GLU A 89 -9.12 -11.37 -3.39
C GLU A 89 -10.40 -11.75 -2.63
N ALA A 90 -11.58 -11.40 -3.16
CA ALA A 90 -12.86 -11.79 -2.58
C ALA A 90 -13.10 -13.30 -2.73
N GLU A 91 -12.77 -13.89 -3.88
CA GLU A 91 -12.90 -15.33 -4.15
C GLU A 91 -11.88 -16.14 -3.34
N LEU A 92 -10.67 -15.63 -3.13
CA LEU A 92 -9.63 -16.29 -2.34
C LEU A 92 -9.82 -16.13 -0.82
N ARG A 93 -10.80 -15.32 -0.38
CA ARG A 93 -11.01 -15.04 1.04
C ARG A 93 -11.45 -16.30 1.78
N GLY A 94 -10.82 -16.56 2.93
CA GLY A 94 -11.16 -17.70 3.80
C GLY A 94 -10.38 -18.98 3.48
N LEU A 95 -9.70 -19.05 2.33
CA LEU A 95 -8.72 -20.10 2.06
C LEU A 95 -7.49 -19.97 2.96
N ASP A 96 -6.76 -21.07 3.11
CA ASP A 96 -5.50 -21.08 3.84
C ASP A 96 -4.42 -20.22 3.12
N PRO A 97 -3.35 -19.82 3.83
CA PRO A 97 -2.34 -18.94 3.26
C PRO A 97 -1.66 -19.46 1.98
N GLU A 98 -1.46 -20.77 1.84
CA GLU A 98 -0.78 -21.35 0.69
C GLU A 98 -1.69 -21.34 -0.54
N ALA A 99 -2.95 -21.75 -0.38
CA ALA A 99 -3.95 -21.69 -1.44
C ALA A 99 -4.19 -20.26 -1.91
N ARG A 100 -4.23 -19.29 -0.99
CA ARG A 100 -4.32 -17.85 -1.33
C ARG A 100 -3.11 -17.37 -2.13
N LEU A 101 -1.91 -17.79 -1.75
CA LEU A 101 -0.69 -17.43 -2.47
C LEU A 101 -0.68 -18.03 -3.88
N ALA A 102 -1.06 -19.31 -4.01
CA ALA A 102 -1.16 -19.98 -5.30
C ALA A 102 -2.16 -19.28 -6.23
N GLY A 103 -3.38 -19.00 -5.73
CA GLY A 103 -4.41 -18.32 -6.50
C GLY A 103 -4.01 -16.91 -6.94
N ARG A 104 -3.26 -16.16 -6.11
CA ARG A 104 -2.68 -14.87 -6.51
C ARG A 104 -1.67 -15.03 -7.64
N LYS A 105 -0.71 -15.96 -7.51
CA LYS A 105 0.32 -16.18 -8.55
C LYS A 105 -0.26 -16.55 -9.92
N GLU A 106 -1.39 -17.24 -9.93
CA GLU A 106 -2.05 -17.66 -11.17
C GLU A 106 -2.88 -16.52 -11.80
N ARG A 107 -3.47 -15.65 -10.98
CA ARG A 107 -4.58 -14.79 -11.42
C ARG A 107 -4.32 -13.29 -11.31
N SER A 108 -3.26 -12.87 -10.63
CA SER A 108 -2.91 -11.46 -10.37
C SER A 108 -1.51 -11.08 -10.82
#